data_AF-A0A962BXH3-F1
#
_entry.id   AF-A0A962BXH3-F1
#
_cell.length_a   1.000
_cell.length_b   1.000
_cell.length_c   1.000
_cell.angle_alpha   90.00
_cell.angle_beta   90.00
_cell.angle_gamma   90.00
#
_symmetry.space_group_name_H-M   'P 1'
#
loop_
_entity.id
_entity.type
_entity.pdbx_description
1 polymer ?
#
loop_
_entity_poly.entity_id
_entity_poly.type
_entity_poly.pdbx_seq_one_letter_code
_entity_poly.pdbx_strand_id
1 'polypeptide(L)'
;FSTWMYRIALNVAISHLRHLELRRRHDAVPLDDALHDVADGNAADPEQEQRLRLLQGIIARQPPLDRALLLLYLEERSQREIAEILGITESNVSTKIGRLKQRIRDEL
;
A
#
# COMPACT_ATOMS: atom_id res chain seq x y z
N PHE A 1 -1.03 21.45 3.07
CA PHE A 1 -1.74 20.88 4.23
C PHE A 1 -1.71 19.35 4.22
N SER A 2 -2.02 18.70 3.09
CA SER A 2 -2.04 17.23 2.91
C SER A 2 -0.75 16.52 3.35
N THR A 3 0.44 16.96 2.92
CA THR A 3 1.74 16.31 3.21
C THR A 3 1.98 16.09 4.71
N TRP A 4 1.67 17.09 5.54
CA TRP A 4 1.83 17.01 7.00
C TRP A 4 0.89 15.96 7.62
N MET A 5 -0.35 15.91 7.14
CA MET A 5 -1.33 14.90 7.57
C MET A 5 -0.90 13.48 7.18
N TYR A 6 -0.35 13.26 5.98
CA TYR A 6 0.22 11.96 5.59
C TYR A 6 1.36 11.54 6.51
N ARG A 7 2.26 12.46 6.88
CA ARG A 7 3.35 12.14 7.82
C ARG A 7 2.82 11.75 9.19
N ILE A 8 1.77 12.41 9.68
CA ILE A 8 1.09 12.01 10.93
C ILE A 8 0.50 10.62 10.78
N ALA A 9 -0.32 10.38 9.75
CA ALA A 9 -0.95 9.10 9.51
C ALA A 9 0.08 7.96 9.39
N LEU A 10 1.17 8.20 8.66
CA LEU A 10 2.28 7.25 8.50
C LEU A 10 2.98 6.97 9.83
N ASN A 11 3.28 8.00 10.62
CA ASN A 11 3.89 7.82 11.94
C ASN A 11 2.97 7.05 12.89
N VAL A 12 1.67 7.32 12.87
CA VAL A 12 0.66 6.61 13.65
C VAL A 12 0.58 5.14 13.22
N ALA A 13 0.54 4.87 11.92
CA ALA A 13 0.52 3.52 11.38
C ALA A 13 1.79 2.72 11.73
N ILE A 14 2.97 3.33 11.62
CA ILE A 14 4.26 2.72 12.03
C ILE A 14 4.26 2.43 13.53
N SER A 15 3.81 3.39 14.35
CA SER A 15 3.70 3.23 15.80
C SER A 15 2.78 2.06 16.17
N HIS A 16 1.61 1.98 15.51
CA HIS A 16 0.65 0.90 15.69
C HIS A 16 1.25 -0.46 15.31
N LEU A 17 1.93 -0.57 14.16
CA LEU A 17 2.58 -1.80 13.72
C LEU A 17 3.66 -2.28 14.69
N ARG A 18 4.53 -1.37 15.17
CA ARG A 18 5.53 -1.72 16.19
C ARG A 18 4.90 -2.23 17.48
N HIS A 19 3.80 -1.62 17.90
CA HIS A 19 3.07 -2.06 19.09
C HIS A 19 2.39 -3.42 18.89
N LEU A 20 1.83 -3.69 17.71
CA LEU A 20 1.31 -5.00 17.36
C LEU A 20 2.39 -6.08 17.33
N GLU A 21 3.57 -5.79 16.75
CA GLU A 21 4.71 -6.71 16.77
C GLU A 21 5.16 -7.03 18.20
N LEU A 22 5.20 -6.03 19.08
CA LEU A 22 5.53 -6.20 20.50
C LEU A 22 4.48 -7.04 21.24
N ARG A 23 3.19 -6.89 20.90
CA ARG A 23 2.08 -7.67 21.47
C ARG A 23 2.03 -9.10 20.96
N ARG A 24 2.29 -9.32 19.66
CA ARG A 24 2.40 -10.67 19.07
C ARG A 24 3.52 -11.50 19.70
N ARG A 25 4.57 -10.85 20.22
CA ARG A 25 5.62 -11.52 21.02
C ARG A 25 5.16 -11.92 22.42
N HIS A 26 4.05 -11.38 22.92
CA HIS A 26 3.62 -11.54 24.31
C HIS A 26 2.29 -12.26 24.52
N ASP A 27 1.41 -12.41 23.52
CA ASP A 27 0.32 -13.39 23.45
C ASP A 27 -0.66 -12.94 22.36
N ALA A 28 -0.94 -13.79 21.37
CA ALA A 28 -2.10 -13.61 20.50
C ALA A 28 -2.55 -14.96 19.92
N VAL A 29 -3.74 -15.41 20.31
CA VAL A 29 -4.50 -16.47 19.63
C VAL A 29 -5.04 -15.89 18.31
N PRO A 30 -5.02 -16.64 17.18
CA PRO A 30 -5.53 -16.12 15.93
C PRO A 30 -7.05 -15.94 16.03
N LEU A 31 -7.53 -14.73 15.72
CA LEU A 31 -8.92 -14.56 15.33
C LEU A 31 -8.99 -14.92 13.84
N ASP A 32 -9.90 -15.83 13.50
CA ASP A 32 -10.13 -16.27 12.13
C ASP A 32 -10.67 -15.06 11.34
N ASP A 33 -9.77 -14.39 10.63
CA ASP A 33 -10.09 -13.26 9.75
C ASP A 33 -10.78 -13.83 8.50
N ALA A 34 -12.08 -14.11 8.64
CA ALA A 34 -12.99 -14.09 7.51
C ALA A 34 -13.04 -12.63 7.01
N LEU A 35 -12.03 -12.28 6.22
CA LEU A 35 -11.91 -10.97 5.58
C LEU A 35 -13.20 -10.70 4.81
N HIS A 36 -13.89 -9.64 5.23
CA HIS A 36 -15.10 -9.14 4.59
C HIS A 36 -14.87 -8.96 3.09
N ASP A 37 -15.46 -9.84 2.30
CA ASP A 37 -15.72 -9.62 0.88
C ASP A 37 -16.75 -8.48 0.81
N VAL A 38 -16.26 -7.26 0.63
CA VAL A 38 -17.12 -6.12 0.30
C VAL A 38 -17.53 -6.33 -1.14
N ALA A 39 -18.57 -7.14 -1.34
CA ALA A 39 -19.19 -7.32 -2.63
C ALA A 39 -19.79 -5.99 -3.08
N ASP A 40 -19.09 -5.32 -4.00
CA ASP A 40 -19.58 -4.11 -4.64
C ASP A 40 -20.76 -4.49 -5.56
N GLY A 41 -21.91 -3.87 -5.36
CA GLY A 41 -23.18 -4.21 -6.03
C GLY A 41 -23.26 -3.85 -7.51
N ASN A 42 -22.17 -3.37 -8.10
CA ASN A 42 -22.06 -3.13 -9.53
C ASN A 42 -21.35 -4.34 -10.14
N ALA A 43 -22.10 -5.18 -10.85
CA ALA A 43 -21.55 -6.31 -11.60
C ALA A 43 -20.54 -5.80 -12.64
N ALA A 44 -19.29 -5.63 -12.22
CA ALA A 44 -18.16 -5.52 -13.12
C ALA A 44 -18.10 -6.81 -13.94
N ASP A 45 -17.71 -6.67 -15.21
CA ASP A 45 -17.39 -7.81 -16.06
C ASP A 45 -16.51 -8.80 -15.26
N PRO A 46 -16.86 -10.10 -15.18
CA PRO A 46 -16.10 -11.09 -14.43
C PRO A 46 -14.60 -11.05 -14.72
N GLU A 47 -14.22 -10.71 -15.96
CA GLU A 47 -12.82 -10.55 -16.36
C GLU A 47 -12.16 -9.31 -15.74
N GLN A 48 -12.89 -8.18 -15.67
CA GLN A 48 -12.42 -6.96 -15.02
C GLN A 48 -12.26 -7.15 -13.51
N GLU A 49 -13.23 -7.82 -12.88
CA GLU A 49 -13.21 -8.16 -11.47
C GLU A 49 -12.00 -9.05 -11.14
N GLN A 50 -11.74 -10.07 -11.98
CA GLN A 50 -10.58 -10.94 -11.80
C GLN A 50 -9.25 -10.19 -11.98
N ARG A 51 -9.14 -9.29 -12.98
CA ARG A 51 -7.95 -8.42 -13.14
C ARG A 51 -7.75 -7.48 -11.95
N LEU A 52 -8.83 -6.91 -11.41
CA LEU A 52 -8.78 -6.05 -10.24
C LEU A 52 -8.27 -6.80 -9.02
N ARG A 53 -8.78 -8.02 -8.76
CA ARG A 53 -8.30 -8.87 -7.66
C ARG A 53 -6.82 -9.24 -7.82
N LEU A 54 -6.41 -9.58 -9.03
CA LEU A 54 -4.99 -9.84 -9.32
C LEU A 54 -4.14 -8.62 -8.97
N LEU A 55 -4.48 -7.44 -9.50
CA LEU A 55 -3.78 -6.17 -9.22
C LEU A 55 -3.72 -5.87 -7.72
N GLN A 56 -4.84 -5.99 -7.00
CA GLN A 56 -4.88 -5.79 -5.55
C GLN A 56 -3.95 -6.77 -4.82
N GLY A 57 -3.92 -8.04 -5.24
CA GLY A 57 -2.97 -9.04 -4.75
C GLY A 57 -1.52 -8.65 -5.01
N ILE A 58 -1.21 -8.11 -6.20
CA ILE A 58 0.13 -7.62 -6.56
C ILE A 58 0.58 -6.46 -5.66
N ILE A 59 -0.32 -5.51 -5.42
CA ILE A 59 -0.05 -4.34 -4.58
C ILE A 59 0.12 -4.77 -3.12
N ALA A 60 -0.70 -5.70 -2.64
CA ALA A 60 -0.67 -6.18 -1.26
C ALA A 60 0.66 -6.87 -0.90
N ARG A 61 1.24 -7.65 -1.84
CA ARG A 61 2.53 -8.36 -1.65
C ARG A 61 3.77 -7.46 -1.68
N GLN A 62 3.65 -6.19 -2.06
CA GLN A 62 4.81 -5.30 -2.07
C GLN A 62 5.28 -4.99 -0.64
N PRO A 63 6.60 -4.77 -0.43
CA PRO A 63 7.11 -4.27 0.84
C PRO A 63 6.39 -2.99 1.27
N PRO A 64 6.22 -2.72 2.59
CA PRO A 64 5.41 -1.61 3.08
C PRO A 64 5.73 -0.25 2.46
N LEU A 65 7.03 0.07 2.27
CA LEU A 65 7.47 1.31 1.65
C LEU A 65 7.06 1.40 0.17
N ASP A 66 7.24 0.30 -0.57
CA ASP A 66 6.91 0.24 -1.99
C ASP A 66 5.40 0.32 -2.21
N ARG A 67 4.60 -0.30 -1.31
CA ARG A 67 3.14 -0.18 -1.29
C ARG A 67 2.69 1.26 -1.00
N ALA A 68 3.28 1.90 0.01
CA ALA A 68 2.96 3.30 0.36
C ALA A 68 3.30 4.25 -0.80
N LEU A 69 4.44 4.05 -1.47
CA LEU A 69 4.82 4.80 -2.65
C LEU A 69 3.83 4.62 -3.80
N LEU A 70 3.35 3.40 -4.04
CA LEU A 70 2.36 3.11 -5.08
C LEU A 70 1.02 3.79 -4.81
N LEU A 71 0.54 3.75 -3.56
CA LEU A 71 -0.70 4.41 -3.14
C LEU A 71 -0.62 5.93 -3.34
N LEU A 72 0.44 6.58 -2.87
CA LEU A 72 0.61 8.02 -3.05
C LEU A 72 0.75 8.40 -4.54
N TYR A 73 1.35 7.53 -5.36
CA TYR A 73 1.40 7.72 -6.80
C TYR A 73 0.03 7.63 -7.47
N LEU A 74 -0.82 6.67 -7.04
CA LEU A 74 -2.20 6.53 -7.52
C LEU A 74 -3.10 7.69 -7.08
N GLU A 75 -2.79 8.33 -5.95
CA GLU A 75 -3.42 9.57 -5.49
C GLU A 75 -2.86 10.84 -6.20
N GLU A 76 -2.12 10.65 -7.31
CA GLU A 76 -1.54 11.70 -8.16
C GLU A 76 -0.61 12.67 -7.41
N ARG A 77 0.04 12.23 -6.33
CA ARG A 77 1.03 13.04 -5.63
C ARG A 77 2.28 13.23 -6.47
N SER A 78 2.84 14.43 -6.43
CA SER A 78 4.12 14.70 -7.11
C SER A 78 5.25 13.87 -6.48
N GLN A 79 6.27 13.53 -7.27
CA GLN A 79 7.40 12.74 -6.75
C GLN A 79 8.12 13.44 -5.59
N ARG A 80 8.16 14.77 -5.62
CA ARG A 80 8.63 15.60 -4.51
C ARG A 80 7.80 15.42 -3.24
N GLU A 81 6.47 15.49 -3.32
CA GLU A 81 5.61 15.28 -2.15
C GLU A 81 5.75 13.86 -1.60
N ILE A 82 5.84 12.86 -2.47
CA ILE A 82 6.06 11.45 -2.08
C ILE A 82 7.39 11.31 -1.33
N ALA A 83 8.45 11.93 -1.84
CA ALA A 83 9.76 11.96 -1.20
C ALA A 83 9.69 12.59 0.20
N GLU A 84 9.00 13.72 0.34
CA GLU A 84 8.80 14.40 1.62
C GLU A 84 7.94 13.59 2.61
N ILE A 85 6.91 12.88 2.14
CA ILE A 85 6.04 12.03 2.96
C ILE A 85 6.79 10.80 3.47
N LEU A 86 7.51 10.11 2.58
CA LEU A 86 8.17 8.84 2.87
C LEU A 86 9.59 8.99 3.43
N GLY A 87 10.16 10.20 3.43
CA GLY A 87 11.51 10.46 3.94
C GLY A 87 12.61 9.86 3.06
N ILE A 88 12.38 9.78 1.74
CA ILE A 88 13.37 9.31 0.75
C ILE A 88 13.64 10.42 -0.27
N THR A 89 14.70 10.30 -1.07
CA THR A 89 15.00 11.28 -2.13
C THR A 89 14.04 11.15 -3.32
N GLU A 90 13.75 12.24 -4.02
CA GLU A 90 12.94 12.25 -5.24
C GLU A 90 13.47 11.29 -6.33
N SER A 91 14.79 11.21 -6.54
CA SER A 91 15.41 10.25 -7.46
C SER A 91 15.12 8.78 -7.09
N ASN A 92 15.10 8.47 -5.79
CA ASN A 92 14.73 7.14 -5.30
C ASN A 92 13.24 6.85 -5.57
N VAL A 93 12.36 7.85 -5.43
CA VAL A 93 10.94 7.75 -5.83
C VAL A 93 10.83 7.41 -7.31
N SER A 94 11.48 8.18 -8.21
CA SER A 94 11.43 7.92 -9.66
C SER A 94 11.85 6.50 -10.00
N THR A 95 12.98 6.07 -9.44
CA THR A 95 13.56 4.75 -9.71
C THR A 95 12.67 3.63 -9.18
N LYS A 96 12.13 3.78 -7.97
CA LYS A 96 11.21 2.79 -7.38
C LYS A 96 9.90 2.71 -8.15
N ILE A 97 9.29 3.84 -8.52
CA ILE A 97 8.07 3.86 -9.35
C ILE A 97 8.31 3.11 -10.66
N GLY A 98 9.42 3.39 -11.35
CA GLY A 98 9.75 2.71 -12.60
C GLY A 98 9.83 1.19 -12.45
N ARG A 99 10.56 0.71 -11.43
CA ARG A 99 10.68 -0.73 -11.13
C ARG A 99 9.34 -1.37 -10.74
N LEU A 100 8.53 -0.67 -9.95
CA LEU A 100 7.22 -1.16 -9.52
C LEU A 100 6.26 -1.28 -10.70
N LYS A 101 6.23 -0.29 -11.59
CA LYS A 101 5.45 -0.35 -12.83
C LYS A 101 5.88 -1.49 -13.73
N GLN A 102 7.19 -1.73 -13.86
CA GLN A 102 7.69 -2.85 -14.65
C GLN A 102 7.25 -4.19 -14.05
N ARG A 103 7.42 -4.37 -12.74
CA ARG A 103 7.00 -5.59 -12.05
C ARG A 103 5.51 -5.86 -12.19
N ILE A 104 4.67 -4.83 -12.02
CA ILE A 104 3.22 -4.97 -12.21
C ILE A 104 2.90 -5.40 -13.65
N ARG A 105 3.57 -4.83 -14.65
CA ARG A 105 3.37 -5.20 -16.06
C ARG A 105 3.80 -6.63 -16.36
N ASP A 106 4.87 -7.11 -15.72
CA ASP A 106 5.38 -8.47 -15.94
C ASP A 106 4.50 -9.54 -15.25
N GLU A 107 3.72 -9.14 -14.23
CA GLU A 107 2.88 -10.02 -13.43
C GLU A 107 1.36 -9.93 -13.76
N LEU A 108 0.95 -8.98 -14.60
CA LEU A 108 -0.42 -8.84 -15.13
C LEU A 108 -0.55 -9.50 -16.51
#